data_AF-W2KQE3-F1
#
_entry.id   AF-W2KQE3-F1
#
_cell.length_a   1.000
_cell.length_b   1.000
_cell.length_c   1.000
_cell.angle_alpha   90.00
_cell.angle_beta   90.00
_cell.angle_gamma   90.00
#
_symmetry.space_group_name_H-M   'P 1'
#
loop_
_entity.id
_entity.type
_entity.pdbx_description
1 polymer ?
#
loop_
_entity_poly.entity_id
_entity_poly.type
_entity_poly.pdbx_seq_one_letter_code
_entity_poly.pdbx_strand_id
1 'polypeptide(L)'
;MAEMSARRCFLLSFQRYSTRSAGHQQRQFEMLVPALQTFQRLHGHCAVPLRFTVPSTRNAGAEQWPEELQGIKLGTTISRFLKACASAKKPSRRHSLDQVRAQLREIGVPEVEDWRRFLWGEVTVPAMQTYRSMHGDLLVPVSFTVPQRDDAWPRSTWGYKLGYWTSELRRKKKTLEEYQLEDLEALDFSWNAREARWNQYFVPARQRYQELYGTSQVPQGFVVPHNNPHWPAELGGYRLGQKVNNLRCGNAEELQDIELIYKNWMLLETLHVVGESNDLDVEIDGTLGLSHEEFEE
;
A
#
# COMPACT_ATOMS: atom_id res chain seq x y z
N MET A 1 -70.65 20.71 -3.98
CA MET A 1 -69.92 19.44 -3.74
C MET A 1 -68.93 19.30 -4.91
N ALA A 2 -67.69 19.76 -4.81
CA ALA A 2 -66.63 19.43 -3.85
C ALA A 2 -65.88 18.14 -4.19
N GLU A 3 -65.21 18.11 -5.37
CA GLU A 3 -64.09 17.21 -5.67
C GLU A 3 -63.41 17.62 -6.99
N MET A 4 -62.50 18.62 -6.97
CA MET A 4 -61.51 18.83 -8.06
C MET A 4 -60.44 19.91 -7.80
N SER A 5 -60.50 20.67 -6.70
CA SER A 5 -59.60 21.82 -6.45
C SER A 5 -58.49 21.55 -5.41
N ALA A 6 -57.83 20.39 -5.49
CA ALA A 6 -56.78 19.97 -4.54
C ALA A 6 -55.57 19.26 -5.19
N ARG A 7 -55.26 19.56 -6.46
CA ARG A 7 -54.09 18.99 -7.18
C ARG A 7 -53.11 20.04 -7.76
N ARG A 8 -53.14 21.26 -7.23
CA ARG A 8 -52.16 22.33 -7.55
C ARG A 8 -51.67 22.98 -6.26
N CYS A 9 -50.60 22.43 -5.66
CA CYS A 9 -49.57 23.11 -4.83
C CYS A 9 -48.67 22.11 -4.05
N PHE A 10 -48.09 21.12 -4.74
CA PHE A 10 -46.96 20.33 -4.20
C PHE A 10 -45.83 20.19 -5.23
N LEU A 11 -45.53 21.30 -5.91
CA LEU A 11 -44.25 21.54 -6.55
C LEU A 11 -43.60 22.74 -5.84
N LEU A 12 -43.28 22.54 -4.56
CA LEU A 12 -42.39 23.46 -3.86
C LEU A 12 -41.02 23.38 -4.53
N SER A 13 -40.69 24.47 -5.21
CA SER A 13 -39.44 24.73 -5.87
C SER A 13 -38.24 24.18 -5.10
N PHE A 14 -37.56 23.20 -5.69
CA PHE A 14 -36.11 23.02 -5.49
C PHE A 14 -35.42 24.24 -6.10
N GLN A 15 -35.49 25.36 -5.37
CA GLN A 15 -34.83 26.60 -5.73
C GLN A 15 -33.33 26.26 -5.78
N ARG A 16 -32.73 26.41 -6.96
CA ARG A 16 -31.30 26.12 -7.19
C ARG A 16 -30.45 27.16 -6.47
N TYR A 17 -30.38 27.07 -5.15
CA TYR A 17 -29.48 27.86 -4.33
C TYR A 17 -28.05 27.62 -4.82
N SER A 18 -27.35 28.70 -5.16
CA SER A 18 -25.95 28.63 -5.57
C SER A 18 -25.16 27.92 -4.48
N THR A 19 -24.50 26.82 -4.83
CA THR A 19 -23.66 26.01 -3.93
C THR A 19 -22.49 26.80 -3.31
N ARG A 20 -22.24 28.01 -3.83
CA ARG A 20 -21.24 28.98 -3.37
C ARG A 20 -21.79 30.05 -2.42
N SER A 21 -23.08 30.05 -2.09
CA SER A 21 -23.66 30.98 -1.10
C SER A 21 -23.08 30.71 0.30
N ALA A 22 -22.73 31.77 1.03
CA ALA A 22 -22.18 31.66 2.38
C ALA A 22 -23.14 30.95 3.36
N GLY A 23 -24.45 31.16 3.22
CA GLY A 23 -25.46 30.46 4.04
C GLY A 23 -25.55 28.96 3.76
N HIS A 24 -25.27 28.52 2.52
CA HIS A 24 -25.19 27.09 2.19
C HIS A 24 -23.93 26.46 2.78
N GLN A 25 -22.79 27.16 2.79
CA GLN A 25 -21.57 26.69 3.47
C GLN A 25 -21.77 26.57 4.99
N GLN A 26 -22.41 27.56 5.62
CA GLN A 26 -22.69 27.57 7.06
C GLN A 26 -23.55 26.36 7.47
N ARG A 27 -24.67 26.10 6.77
CA ARG A 27 -25.49 24.90 7.00
C ARG A 27 -24.71 23.59 6.82
N GLN A 28 -23.81 23.50 5.84
CA GLN A 28 -22.96 22.31 5.69
C GLN A 28 -21.99 22.10 6.85
N PHE A 29 -21.61 23.15 7.58
CA PHE A 29 -20.74 23.06 8.76
C PHE A 29 -21.55 22.69 10.02
N GLU A 30 -22.77 23.18 10.17
CA GLU A 30 -23.70 22.75 11.24
C GLU A 30 -23.97 21.23 11.18
N MET A 31 -24.10 20.65 9.98
CA MET A 31 -24.26 19.21 9.80
C MET A 31 -23.00 18.37 10.10
N LEU A 32 -21.82 18.99 10.38
CA LEU A 32 -20.61 18.23 10.71
C LEU A 32 -20.71 17.54 12.07
N VAL A 33 -21.28 18.22 13.07
CA VAL A 33 -21.37 17.71 14.45
C VAL A 33 -22.18 16.41 14.51
N PRO A 34 -23.45 16.34 14.05
CA PRO A 34 -24.23 15.09 14.07
C PRO A 34 -23.65 14.02 13.14
N ALA A 35 -23.00 14.39 12.03
CA ALA A 35 -22.31 13.44 11.17
C ALA A 35 -21.08 12.81 11.84
N LEU A 36 -20.28 13.58 12.59
CA LEU A 36 -19.11 13.07 13.30
C LEU A 36 -19.50 12.26 14.53
N GLN A 37 -20.53 12.66 15.28
CA GLN A 37 -21.13 11.82 16.34
C GLN A 37 -21.60 10.47 15.78
N THR A 38 -22.32 10.47 14.65
CA THR A 38 -22.78 9.24 13.99
C THR A 38 -21.60 8.39 13.52
N PHE A 39 -20.58 9.01 12.91
CA PHE A 39 -19.36 8.32 12.48
C PHE A 39 -18.63 7.65 13.66
N GLN A 40 -18.39 8.41 14.74
CA GLN A 40 -17.68 7.94 15.94
C GLN A 40 -18.45 6.79 16.62
N ARG A 41 -19.78 6.85 16.67
CA ARG A 41 -20.63 5.76 17.18
C ARG A 41 -20.49 4.46 16.39
N LEU A 42 -20.38 4.54 15.05
CA LEU A 42 -20.28 3.37 14.17
C LEU A 42 -18.86 2.81 14.08
N HIS A 43 -17.88 3.70 13.94
CA HIS A 43 -16.48 3.35 13.66
C HIS A 43 -15.59 3.31 14.91
N GLY A 44 -15.99 3.92 16.02
CA GLY A 44 -15.21 3.95 17.27
C GLY A 44 -13.99 4.89 17.22
N HIS A 45 -13.86 5.70 16.17
CA HIS A 45 -12.77 6.68 16.00
C HIS A 45 -13.29 7.92 15.24
N CYS A 46 -12.55 9.03 15.30
CA CYS A 46 -12.90 10.28 14.60
C CYS A 46 -12.16 10.49 13.26
N ALA A 47 -11.19 9.62 12.92
CA ALA A 47 -10.42 9.68 11.67
C ALA A 47 -11.25 9.39 10.39
N VAL A 48 -12.07 10.34 9.95
CA VAL A 48 -12.91 10.25 8.74
C VAL A 48 -12.05 10.40 7.46
N PRO A 49 -12.00 9.42 6.55
CA PRO A 49 -11.25 9.53 5.29
C PRO A 49 -11.73 10.70 4.41
N LEU A 50 -10.81 11.40 3.74
CA LEU A 50 -11.13 12.57 2.89
C LEU A 50 -12.17 12.30 1.78
N ARG A 51 -12.24 11.07 1.27
CA ARG A 51 -13.20 10.63 0.23
C ARG A 51 -14.45 9.97 0.81
N PHE A 52 -14.57 9.86 2.13
CA PHE A 52 -15.77 9.32 2.77
C PHE A 52 -16.98 10.20 2.46
N THR A 53 -18.04 9.54 1.99
CA THR A 53 -19.34 10.13 1.70
C THR A 53 -20.35 9.31 2.46
N VAL A 54 -21.22 9.97 3.23
CA VAL A 54 -22.25 9.29 4.02
C VAL A 54 -23.12 8.46 3.08
N PRO A 55 -23.34 7.15 3.36
CA PRO A 55 -24.21 6.30 2.56
C PRO A 55 -25.60 6.94 2.39
N SER A 56 -26.10 6.99 1.16
CA SER A 56 -27.48 7.37 0.85
C SER A 56 -28.35 6.13 0.69
N THR A 57 -29.68 6.27 0.74
CA THR A 57 -30.71 5.21 0.60
C THR A 57 -30.49 4.09 -0.43
N ARG A 58 -29.61 4.27 -1.42
CA ARG A 58 -29.21 3.24 -2.41
C ARG A 58 -28.03 2.34 -1.98
N ASN A 59 -27.38 2.66 -0.86
CA ASN A 59 -26.16 2.01 -0.38
C ASN A 59 -26.42 1.31 0.96
N ALA A 60 -25.84 0.13 1.16
CA ALA A 60 -25.90 -0.58 2.43
C ALA A 60 -25.37 0.30 3.59
N GLY A 61 -26.07 0.26 4.72
CA GLY A 61 -25.74 1.04 5.92
C GLY A 61 -26.36 2.45 5.97
N ALA A 62 -27.13 2.88 4.98
CA ALA A 62 -27.83 4.18 5.01
C ALA A 62 -28.79 4.33 6.20
N GLU A 63 -29.41 3.23 6.65
CA GLU A 63 -30.30 3.15 7.82
C GLU A 63 -29.64 3.62 9.13
N GLN A 64 -28.30 3.57 9.20
CA GLN A 64 -27.54 3.97 10.39
C GLN A 64 -27.29 5.49 10.48
N TRP A 65 -27.68 6.23 9.43
CA TRP A 65 -27.45 7.66 9.25
C TRP A 65 -28.77 8.43 9.06
N PRO A 66 -29.00 9.52 9.82
CA PRO A 66 -30.10 10.45 9.58
C PRO A 66 -30.21 10.87 8.11
N GLU A 67 -31.44 10.97 7.59
CA GLU A 67 -31.70 11.24 6.16
C GLU A 67 -31.06 12.55 5.69
N GLU A 68 -31.01 13.56 6.56
CA GLU A 68 -30.45 14.88 6.30
C GLU A 68 -28.92 14.87 6.14
N LEU A 69 -28.25 13.80 6.58
CA LEU A 69 -26.80 13.62 6.47
C LEU A 69 -26.39 12.79 5.25
N GLN A 70 -27.34 12.13 4.60
CA GLN A 70 -27.07 11.20 3.50
C GLN A 70 -26.46 11.91 2.29
N GLY A 71 -25.43 11.30 1.70
CA GLY A 71 -24.71 11.88 0.55
C GLY A 71 -23.76 13.04 0.90
N ILE A 72 -23.67 13.49 2.16
CA ILE A 72 -22.67 14.49 2.56
C ILE A 72 -21.26 13.89 2.41
N LYS A 73 -20.40 14.59 1.66
CA LYS A 73 -18.97 14.24 1.48
C LYS A 73 -18.15 14.62 2.72
N LEU A 74 -18.45 14.00 3.86
CA LEU A 74 -18.03 14.39 5.21
C LEU A 74 -16.53 14.75 5.30
N GLY A 75 -15.63 13.89 4.81
CA GLY A 75 -14.18 14.15 4.85
C GLY A 75 -13.76 15.41 4.06
N THR A 76 -14.46 15.72 2.95
CA THR A 76 -14.24 16.98 2.21
C THR A 76 -14.85 18.19 2.91
N THR A 77 -15.92 17.99 3.68
CA THR A 77 -16.59 19.06 4.43
C THR A 77 -15.73 19.47 5.64
N ILE A 78 -15.15 18.52 6.37
CA ILE A 78 -14.21 18.78 7.47
C ILE A 78 -12.98 19.54 6.96
N SER A 79 -12.33 19.07 5.89
CA SER A 79 -11.17 19.76 5.31
C SER A 79 -11.51 21.17 4.79
N ARG A 80 -12.74 21.41 4.29
CA ARG A 80 -13.22 22.76 3.94
C ARG A 80 -13.53 23.62 5.17
N PHE A 81 -14.03 23.04 6.25
CA PHE A 81 -14.33 23.74 7.50
C PHE A 81 -13.05 24.27 8.16
N LEU A 82 -12.01 23.43 8.31
CA LEU A 82 -10.73 23.87 8.88
C LEU A 82 -10.10 24.99 8.04
N LYS A 83 -10.10 24.85 6.71
CA LYS A 83 -9.66 25.93 5.80
C LYS A 83 -10.50 27.20 5.89
N ALA A 84 -11.80 27.09 6.18
CA ALA A 84 -12.66 28.24 6.42
C ALA A 84 -12.34 28.92 7.76
N CYS A 85 -12.01 28.17 8.81
CA CYS A 85 -11.56 28.71 10.09
C CYS A 85 -10.26 29.51 9.92
N ALA A 86 -9.24 28.90 9.30
CA ALA A 86 -7.94 29.54 9.06
C ALA A 86 -8.01 30.81 8.17
N SER A 87 -8.99 30.89 7.25
CA SER A 87 -9.13 32.02 6.31
C SER A 87 -10.20 33.05 6.68
N ALA A 88 -10.94 32.86 7.78
CA ALA A 88 -12.01 33.77 8.18
C ALA A 88 -11.46 35.14 8.63
N LYS A 89 -11.83 36.21 7.91
CA LYS A 89 -11.48 37.61 8.27
C LYS A 89 -12.61 38.38 8.98
N LYS A 90 -13.88 38.05 8.73
CA LYS A 90 -15.04 38.77 9.28
C LYS A 90 -15.40 38.24 10.70
N PRO A 91 -15.62 39.10 11.71
CA PRO A 91 -15.92 38.65 13.08
C PRO A 91 -17.14 37.72 13.19
N SER A 92 -18.26 38.05 12.53
CA SER A 92 -19.47 37.22 12.54
C SER A 92 -19.27 35.83 11.96
N ARG A 93 -18.41 35.69 10.94
CA ARG A 93 -18.05 34.38 10.35
C ARG A 93 -17.05 33.62 11.23
N ARG A 94 -16.20 34.29 12.00
CA ARG A 94 -15.36 33.62 13.00
C ARG A 94 -16.24 33.00 14.08
N HIS A 95 -17.10 33.81 14.70
CA HIS A 95 -17.99 33.34 15.76
C HIS A 95 -18.83 32.11 15.38
N SER A 96 -19.42 32.06 14.18
CA SER A 96 -20.20 30.89 13.74
C SER A 96 -19.34 29.63 13.46
N LEU A 97 -18.07 29.80 13.08
CA LEU A 97 -17.12 28.70 12.91
C LEU A 97 -16.55 28.24 14.26
N ASP A 98 -16.27 29.19 15.16
CA ASP A 98 -15.77 28.94 16.52
C ASP A 98 -16.82 28.20 17.36
N GLN A 99 -18.12 28.51 17.19
CA GLN A 99 -19.23 27.77 17.78
C GLN A 99 -19.25 26.30 17.33
N VAL A 100 -19.14 26.04 16.02
CA VAL A 100 -19.05 24.67 15.49
C VAL A 100 -17.77 23.99 15.99
N ARG A 101 -16.64 24.71 16.08
CA ARG A 101 -15.37 24.18 16.59
C ARG A 101 -15.48 23.77 18.07
N ALA A 102 -16.19 24.54 18.89
CA ALA A 102 -16.46 24.20 20.29
C ALA A 102 -17.31 22.93 20.39
N GLN A 103 -18.38 22.81 19.60
CA GLN A 103 -19.21 21.59 19.54
C GLN A 103 -18.41 20.36 19.07
N LEU A 104 -17.48 20.54 18.11
CA LEU A 104 -16.58 19.46 17.68
C LEU A 104 -15.62 19.03 18.80
N ARG A 105 -15.12 19.98 19.60
CA ARG A 105 -14.30 19.68 20.78
C ARG A 105 -15.07 18.93 21.86
N GLU A 106 -16.33 19.29 22.11
CA GLU A 106 -17.20 18.60 23.09
C GLU A 106 -17.44 17.11 22.75
N ILE A 107 -17.51 16.76 21.45
CA ILE A 107 -17.64 15.36 21.00
C ILE A 107 -16.29 14.62 20.90
N GLY A 108 -15.20 15.23 21.37
CA GLY A 108 -13.87 14.63 21.37
C GLY A 108 -13.19 14.57 19.99
N VAL A 109 -13.58 15.41 19.03
CA VAL A 109 -12.79 15.60 17.80
C VAL A 109 -11.58 16.47 18.15
N PRO A 110 -10.34 16.04 17.86
CA PRO A 110 -9.14 16.77 18.24
C PRO A 110 -9.03 18.11 17.52
N GLU A 111 -8.44 19.09 18.20
CA GLU A 111 -8.24 20.42 17.65
C GLU A 111 -7.05 20.42 16.68
N VAL A 112 -7.33 20.20 15.40
CA VAL A 112 -6.32 20.10 14.33
C VAL A 112 -6.49 21.21 13.29
N GLU A 113 -5.38 21.69 12.74
CA GLU A 113 -5.37 22.72 11.69
C GLU A 113 -5.54 22.14 10.28
N ASP A 114 -4.94 20.98 10.00
CA ASP A 114 -5.18 20.22 8.77
C ASP A 114 -5.58 18.77 9.05
N TRP A 115 -6.77 18.42 8.56
CA TRP A 115 -7.30 17.06 8.56
C TRP A 115 -6.44 16.07 7.77
N ARG A 116 -5.66 16.55 6.80
CA ARG A 116 -4.73 15.69 6.02
C ARG A 116 -3.59 15.19 6.89
N ARG A 117 -2.94 16.10 7.62
CA ARG A 117 -1.87 15.78 8.58
C ARG A 117 -2.40 14.92 9.73
N PHE A 118 -3.62 15.19 10.20
CA PHE A 118 -4.30 14.33 11.18
C PHE A 118 -4.49 12.89 10.67
N LEU A 119 -5.07 12.70 9.48
CA LEU A 119 -5.24 11.36 8.89
C LEU A 119 -3.92 10.67 8.53
N TRP A 120 -2.85 11.43 8.29
CA TRP A 120 -1.51 10.89 8.09
C TRP A 120 -1.04 10.19 9.38
N GLY A 121 -1.05 10.91 10.51
CA GLY A 121 -0.64 10.38 11.82
C GLY A 121 -1.59 9.34 12.42
N GLU A 122 -2.91 9.43 12.21
CA GLU A 122 -3.89 8.51 12.83
C GLU A 122 -4.21 7.25 12.00
N VAL A 123 -3.90 7.26 10.71
CA VAL A 123 -4.28 6.18 9.78
C VAL A 123 -3.10 5.68 8.96
N THR A 124 -2.31 6.58 8.39
CA THR A 124 -1.30 6.17 7.41
C THR A 124 -0.03 5.64 8.06
N VAL A 125 0.52 6.38 9.04
CA VAL A 125 1.69 5.96 9.81
C VAL A 125 1.40 4.70 10.65
N PRO A 126 0.29 4.60 11.43
CA PRO A 126 -0.01 3.40 12.21
C PRO A 126 -0.22 2.16 11.33
N ALA A 127 -0.87 2.29 10.16
CA ALA A 127 -1.01 1.17 9.23
C ALA A 127 0.36 0.69 8.67
N MET A 128 1.30 1.60 8.42
CA MET A 128 2.66 1.22 8.03
C MET A 128 3.42 0.56 9.18
N GLN A 129 3.34 1.12 10.39
CA GLN A 129 3.97 0.55 11.60
C GLN A 129 3.48 -0.88 11.87
N THR A 130 2.15 -1.10 11.86
CA THR A 130 1.56 -2.43 12.02
C THR A 130 2.02 -3.39 10.93
N TYR A 131 1.97 -2.99 9.66
CA TYR A 131 2.45 -3.84 8.55
C TYR A 131 3.92 -4.23 8.73
N ARG A 132 4.80 -3.25 9.00
CA ARG A 132 6.24 -3.47 9.20
C ARG A 132 6.52 -4.37 10.40
N SER A 133 5.75 -4.24 11.48
CA SER A 133 5.89 -5.10 12.66
C SER A 133 5.52 -6.57 12.41
N MET A 134 4.69 -6.87 11.40
CA MET A 134 4.28 -8.24 11.06
C MET A 134 5.07 -8.84 9.89
N HIS A 135 5.55 -8.02 8.96
CA HIS A 135 6.23 -8.46 7.74
C HIS A 135 7.72 -8.11 7.67
N GLY A 136 8.25 -7.33 8.62
CA GLY A 136 9.63 -6.84 8.64
C GLY A 136 9.90 -5.66 7.72
N ASP A 137 9.14 -5.51 6.63
CA ASP A 137 9.35 -4.47 5.60
C ASP A 137 8.09 -3.64 5.27
N LEU A 138 8.22 -2.72 4.31
CA LEU A 138 7.13 -1.91 3.75
C LEU A 138 6.91 -2.16 2.23
N LEU A 139 7.19 -3.37 1.75
CA LEU A 139 7.06 -3.82 0.36
C LEU A 139 5.63 -4.28 0.01
N VAL A 140 4.66 -3.66 0.68
CA VAL A 140 3.22 -3.90 0.63
C VAL A 140 2.71 -4.19 -0.79
N PRO A 141 2.00 -5.32 -1.02
CA PRO A 141 1.33 -5.59 -2.30
C PRO A 141 0.30 -4.52 -2.64
N VAL A 142 0.22 -4.07 -3.89
CA VAL A 142 -0.67 -2.93 -4.29
C VAL A 142 -2.16 -3.19 -3.98
N SER A 143 -2.59 -4.45 -4.04
CA SER A 143 -3.95 -4.88 -3.69
C SER A 143 -4.23 -4.94 -2.18
N PHE A 144 -3.19 -4.90 -1.33
CA PHE A 144 -3.34 -5.06 0.11
C PHE A 144 -4.18 -3.93 0.71
N THR A 145 -5.21 -4.35 1.43
CA THR A 145 -6.12 -3.51 2.19
C THR A 145 -6.14 -4.05 3.60
N VAL A 146 -6.01 -3.16 4.58
CA VAL A 146 -6.00 -3.53 6.00
C VAL A 146 -7.27 -4.32 6.33
N PRO A 147 -7.16 -5.52 6.94
CA PRO A 147 -8.32 -6.33 7.31
C PRO A 147 -9.26 -5.57 8.26
N GLN A 148 -10.54 -5.94 8.24
CA GLN A 148 -11.53 -5.43 9.18
C GLN A 148 -11.75 -6.45 10.28
N ARG A 149 -11.96 -6.00 11.53
CA ARG A 149 -12.14 -6.87 12.70
C ARG A 149 -10.92 -7.74 13.02
N ASP A 150 -9.73 -7.20 12.73
CA ASP A 150 -8.46 -7.75 13.14
C ASP A 150 -7.85 -6.80 14.18
N ASP A 151 -7.74 -7.28 15.42
CA ASP A 151 -7.31 -6.49 16.57
C ASP A 151 -5.79 -6.24 16.57
N ALA A 152 -5.02 -6.89 15.67
CA ALA A 152 -3.63 -6.51 15.40
C ALA A 152 -3.53 -5.10 14.75
N TRP A 153 -4.62 -4.61 14.15
CA TRP A 153 -4.68 -3.33 13.44
C TRP A 153 -5.48 -2.28 14.23
N PRO A 154 -4.95 -1.04 14.40
CA PRO A 154 -5.71 0.04 14.99
C PRO A 154 -7.01 0.29 14.23
N ARG A 155 -8.12 0.48 14.95
CA ARG A 155 -9.48 0.54 14.36
C ARG A 155 -9.64 1.63 13.29
N SER A 156 -8.88 2.71 13.39
CA SER A 156 -8.79 3.80 12.41
C SER A 156 -8.24 3.37 11.05
N THR A 157 -7.48 2.27 10.99
CA THR A 157 -6.80 1.75 9.81
C THR A 157 -7.62 0.70 9.05
N TRP A 158 -8.68 0.15 9.64
CA TRP A 158 -9.48 -0.93 9.03
C TRP A 158 -10.05 -0.54 7.66
N GLY A 159 -9.84 -1.39 6.65
CA GLY A 159 -10.24 -1.10 5.27
C GLY A 159 -9.37 -0.05 4.54
N TYR A 160 -8.28 0.44 5.15
CA TYR A 160 -7.34 1.33 4.49
C TYR A 160 -6.57 0.60 3.39
N LYS A 161 -6.54 1.17 2.18
CA LYS A 161 -5.86 0.59 1.01
C LYS A 161 -4.36 0.87 1.06
N LEU A 162 -3.68 0.34 2.07
CA LEU A 162 -2.27 0.59 2.36
C LEU A 162 -1.35 0.27 1.16
N GLY A 163 -1.64 -0.79 0.41
CA GLY A 163 -0.91 -1.14 -0.82
C GLY A 163 -1.00 -0.10 -1.92
N TYR A 164 -2.20 0.43 -2.15
CA TYR A 164 -2.43 1.52 -3.11
C TYR A 164 -1.73 2.80 -2.67
N TRP A 165 -1.84 3.17 -1.39
CA TRP A 165 -1.27 4.41 -0.88
C TRP A 165 0.26 4.39 -0.81
N THR A 166 0.88 3.29 -0.36
CA THR A 166 2.35 3.13 -0.41
C THR A 166 2.89 3.18 -1.85
N SER A 167 2.16 2.65 -2.83
CA SER A 167 2.50 2.79 -4.26
C SER A 167 2.40 4.24 -4.75
N GLU A 168 1.32 4.94 -4.39
CA GLU A 168 1.15 6.37 -4.72
C GLU A 168 2.21 7.26 -4.06
N LEU A 169 2.65 6.98 -2.83
CA LEU A 169 3.72 7.71 -2.14
C LEU A 169 5.05 7.61 -2.90
N ARG A 170 5.44 6.40 -3.33
CA ARG A 170 6.65 6.20 -4.16
C ARG A 170 6.58 7.01 -5.44
N ARG A 171 5.45 7.00 -6.14
CA ARG A 171 5.22 7.79 -7.36
C ARG A 171 5.24 9.30 -7.11
N LYS A 172 4.93 9.75 -5.89
CA LYS A 172 4.76 11.15 -5.51
C LYS A 172 5.88 11.72 -4.65
N LYS A 173 7.03 11.03 -4.48
CA LYS A 173 8.15 11.45 -3.62
C LYS A 173 8.47 12.96 -3.69
N LYS A 174 8.52 13.53 -4.90
CA LYS A 174 8.81 14.96 -5.17
C LYS A 174 7.71 15.96 -4.73
N THR A 175 6.57 15.49 -4.24
CA THR A 175 5.39 16.29 -3.86
C THR A 175 4.90 16.02 -2.44
N LEU A 176 5.70 15.31 -1.64
CA LEU A 176 5.42 15.05 -0.23
C LEU A 176 5.88 16.22 0.62
N GLU A 177 5.18 16.44 1.73
CA GLU A 177 5.52 17.46 2.72
C GLU A 177 6.65 16.94 3.63
N GLU A 178 7.43 17.84 4.23
CA GLU A 178 8.64 17.51 5.00
C GLU A 178 8.38 16.46 6.11
N TYR A 179 7.35 16.67 6.93
CA TYR A 179 6.95 15.70 7.97
C TYR A 179 6.59 14.32 7.41
N GLN A 180 6.10 14.23 6.16
CA GLN A 180 5.81 12.94 5.54
C GLN A 180 7.10 12.22 5.12
N LEU A 181 8.15 12.97 4.76
CA LEU A 181 9.45 12.41 4.45
C LEU A 181 10.15 11.93 5.74
N GLU A 182 10.11 12.74 6.80
CA GLU A 182 10.61 12.38 8.13
C GLU A 182 9.95 11.10 8.68
N ASP A 183 8.61 11.03 8.67
CA ASP A 183 7.87 9.84 9.11
C ASP A 183 8.21 8.60 8.26
N LEU A 184 8.38 8.76 6.94
CA LEU A 184 8.74 7.64 6.06
C LEU A 184 10.20 7.20 6.23
N GLU A 185 11.11 8.11 6.54
CA GLU A 185 12.52 7.81 6.85
C GLU A 185 12.63 7.07 8.19
N ALA A 186 11.93 7.53 9.23
CA ALA A 186 11.85 6.84 10.53
C ALA A 186 11.24 5.42 10.43
N LEU A 187 10.42 5.16 9.39
CA LEU A 187 9.84 3.86 9.08
C LEU A 187 10.69 2.99 8.15
N ASP A 188 11.87 3.44 7.73
CA ASP A 188 12.74 2.76 6.76
C ASP A 188 12.00 2.46 5.44
N PHE A 189 11.30 3.47 4.92
CA PHE A 189 10.44 3.30 3.75
C PHE A 189 11.24 3.18 2.45
N SER A 190 11.31 1.96 1.92
CA SER A 190 11.87 1.70 0.59
C SER A 190 11.13 2.49 -0.51
N TRP A 191 11.84 3.45 -1.10
CA TRP A 191 11.40 4.22 -2.26
C TRP A 191 11.40 3.41 -3.56
N ASN A 192 12.41 2.56 -3.78
CA ASN A 192 12.48 1.64 -4.91
C ASN A 192 12.10 0.21 -4.47
N ALA A 193 10.81 -0.09 -4.52
CA ALA A 193 10.29 -1.38 -4.09
C ALA A 193 10.79 -2.58 -4.94
N ARG A 194 11.28 -2.36 -6.16
CA ARG A 194 11.84 -3.44 -6.99
C ARG A 194 13.26 -3.79 -6.54
N GLU A 195 14.10 -2.80 -6.35
CA GLU A 195 15.46 -2.93 -5.78
C GLU A 195 15.47 -3.44 -4.33
N ALA A 196 14.55 -3.00 -3.47
CA ALA A 196 14.46 -3.57 -2.13
C ALA A 196 14.01 -5.03 -2.14
N ARG A 197 13.01 -5.40 -2.98
CA ARG A 197 12.67 -6.82 -3.18
C ARG A 197 13.85 -7.63 -3.73
N TRP A 198 14.67 -7.01 -4.56
CA TRP A 198 15.86 -7.62 -5.12
C TRP A 198 16.90 -7.91 -4.03
N ASN A 199 17.29 -6.90 -3.26
CA ASN A 199 18.31 -7.00 -2.21
C ASN A 199 17.85 -7.85 -1.02
N GLN A 200 16.57 -7.78 -0.63
CA GLN A 200 16.04 -8.49 0.55
C GLN A 200 15.67 -9.95 0.25
N TYR A 201 15.16 -10.27 -0.95
CA TYR A 201 14.69 -11.62 -1.28
C TYR A 201 15.53 -12.32 -2.35
N PHE A 202 15.79 -11.68 -3.48
CA PHE A 202 16.44 -12.36 -4.61
C PHE A 202 17.91 -12.69 -4.34
N VAL A 203 18.70 -11.70 -3.91
CA VAL A 203 20.14 -11.87 -3.69
C VAL A 203 20.42 -12.93 -2.61
N PRO A 204 19.81 -12.87 -1.40
CA PRO A 204 20.08 -13.87 -0.36
C PRO A 204 19.56 -15.25 -0.73
N ALA A 205 18.39 -15.36 -1.36
CA ALA A 205 17.87 -16.65 -1.82
C ALA A 205 18.79 -17.31 -2.84
N ARG A 206 19.38 -16.52 -3.76
CA ARG A 206 20.30 -17.05 -4.76
C ARG A 206 21.66 -17.43 -4.18
N GLN A 207 22.24 -16.59 -3.33
CA GLN A 207 23.49 -16.91 -2.61
C GLN A 207 23.31 -18.23 -1.85
N ARG A 208 22.21 -18.36 -1.10
CA ARG A 208 21.94 -19.57 -0.34
C ARG A 208 21.67 -20.80 -1.19
N TYR A 209 21.07 -20.63 -2.37
CA TYR A 209 20.96 -21.70 -3.36
C TYR A 209 22.34 -22.18 -3.85
N GLN A 210 23.23 -21.24 -4.21
CA GLN A 210 24.57 -21.55 -4.71
C GLN A 210 25.42 -22.27 -3.64
N GLU A 211 25.32 -21.86 -2.38
CA GLU A 211 25.97 -22.53 -1.24
C GLU A 211 25.48 -23.97 -1.00
N LEU A 212 24.17 -24.22 -1.17
CA LEU A 212 23.56 -25.52 -0.86
C LEU A 212 23.68 -26.55 -1.99
N TYR A 213 23.67 -26.10 -3.24
CA TYR A 213 23.64 -26.97 -4.42
C TYR A 213 24.90 -26.85 -5.31
N GLY A 214 25.84 -25.97 -4.97
CA GLY A 214 27.08 -25.76 -5.74
C GLY A 214 26.88 -25.17 -7.14
N THR A 215 25.65 -24.74 -7.49
CA THR A 215 25.31 -24.33 -8.87
C THR A 215 24.46 -23.06 -8.92
N SER A 216 24.75 -22.19 -9.90
CA SER A 216 23.90 -21.06 -10.26
C SER A 216 22.69 -21.44 -11.12
N GLN A 217 22.55 -22.72 -11.49
CA GLN A 217 21.43 -23.22 -12.28
C GLN A 217 20.21 -23.54 -11.42
N VAL A 218 19.35 -22.54 -11.20
CA VAL A 218 18.07 -22.71 -10.48
C VAL A 218 16.98 -23.25 -11.43
N PRO A 219 16.32 -24.38 -11.11
CA PRO A 219 15.15 -24.87 -11.85
C PRO A 219 13.98 -23.89 -11.82
N GLN A 220 13.25 -23.73 -12.92
CA GLN A 220 12.14 -22.78 -13.03
C GLN A 220 11.07 -22.96 -11.93
N GLY A 221 10.78 -24.21 -11.56
CA GLY A 221 9.80 -24.55 -10.52
C GLY A 221 10.32 -24.43 -9.08
N PHE A 222 11.59 -24.05 -8.86
CA PHE A 222 12.15 -24.00 -7.51
C PHE A 222 11.50 -22.88 -6.66
N VAL A 223 10.98 -23.30 -5.51
CA VAL A 223 10.41 -22.44 -4.48
C VAL A 223 11.16 -22.74 -3.18
N VAL A 224 11.61 -21.70 -2.47
CA VAL A 224 12.28 -21.84 -1.19
C VAL A 224 11.34 -22.57 -0.20
N PRO A 225 11.77 -23.69 0.41
CA PRO A 225 10.92 -24.43 1.35
C PRO A 225 10.55 -23.62 2.58
N HIS A 226 9.32 -23.78 3.07
CA HIS A 226 8.93 -23.26 4.39
C HIS A 226 9.57 -24.12 5.48
N ASN A 227 9.96 -23.49 6.60
CA ASN A 227 10.46 -24.16 7.82
C ASN A 227 11.70 -25.06 7.63
N ASN A 228 12.57 -24.76 6.66
CA ASN A 228 13.83 -25.47 6.49
C ASN A 228 14.97 -24.72 7.20
N PRO A 229 15.70 -25.32 8.17
CA PRO A 229 16.78 -24.65 8.91
C PRO A 229 17.92 -24.12 8.04
N HIS A 230 18.08 -24.65 6.82
CA HIS A 230 19.08 -24.19 5.88
C HIS A 230 18.66 -22.92 5.12
N TRP A 231 17.44 -22.41 5.30
CA TRP A 231 16.93 -21.22 4.62
C TRP A 231 16.50 -20.15 5.64
N PRO A 232 16.82 -18.86 5.42
CA PRO A 232 16.22 -17.76 6.17
C PRO A 232 14.69 -17.82 6.13
N ALA A 233 14.04 -17.63 7.27
CA ALA A 233 12.60 -17.83 7.42
C ALA A 233 11.78 -16.86 6.55
N GLU A 234 12.32 -15.66 6.33
CA GLU A 234 11.78 -14.58 5.51
C GLU A 234 11.68 -14.95 4.03
N LEU A 235 12.49 -15.92 3.58
CA LEU A 235 12.51 -16.39 2.20
C LEU A 235 11.54 -17.55 1.95
N GLY A 236 10.87 -18.09 2.99
CA GLY A 236 9.92 -19.19 2.86
C GLY A 236 8.84 -18.91 1.81
N GLY A 237 8.68 -19.83 0.84
CA GLY A 237 7.72 -19.68 -0.26
C GLY A 237 8.18 -18.76 -1.39
N TYR A 238 9.39 -18.18 -1.33
CA TYR A 238 9.91 -17.33 -2.41
C TYR A 238 10.20 -18.15 -3.68
N ARG A 239 9.59 -17.72 -4.80
CA ARG A 239 9.68 -18.40 -6.10
C ARG A 239 10.96 -18.01 -6.86
N LEU A 240 12.11 -18.33 -6.28
CA LEU A 240 13.43 -18.00 -6.85
C LEU A 240 13.57 -18.53 -8.29
N GLY A 241 13.13 -19.76 -8.57
CA GLY A 241 13.18 -20.36 -9.91
C GLY A 241 12.42 -19.54 -10.97
N GLN A 242 11.23 -19.07 -10.62
CA GLN A 242 10.42 -18.21 -11.50
C GLN A 242 11.12 -16.87 -11.74
N LYS A 243 11.74 -16.27 -10.70
CA LYS A 243 12.46 -15.00 -10.83
C LYS A 243 13.73 -15.14 -11.68
N VAL A 244 14.51 -16.20 -11.49
CA VAL A 244 15.69 -16.52 -12.32
C VAL A 244 15.29 -16.76 -13.78
N ASN A 245 14.22 -17.53 -14.03
CA ASN A 245 13.70 -17.73 -15.39
C ASN A 245 13.29 -16.42 -16.06
N ASN A 246 12.60 -15.53 -15.32
CA ASN A 246 12.22 -14.21 -15.83
C ASN A 246 13.43 -13.30 -16.13
N LEU A 247 14.59 -13.50 -15.48
CA LEU A 247 15.82 -12.77 -15.80
C LEU A 247 16.51 -13.33 -17.05
N ARG A 248 16.45 -14.65 -17.25
CA ARG A 248 16.97 -15.33 -18.46
C ARG A 248 16.17 -14.93 -19.70
N CYS A 249 14.85 -15.01 -19.63
CA CYS A 249 13.94 -14.78 -20.77
C CYS A 249 13.44 -13.33 -20.89
N GLY A 250 13.60 -12.49 -19.87
CA GLY A 250 13.04 -11.13 -19.85
C GLY A 250 13.74 -10.18 -20.83
N ASN A 251 12.95 -9.32 -21.46
CA ASN A 251 13.45 -8.24 -22.31
C ASN A 251 14.32 -7.28 -21.45
N ALA A 252 15.49 -6.90 -21.96
CA ALA A 252 16.40 -5.99 -21.27
C ALA A 252 15.76 -4.61 -21.00
N GLU A 253 14.83 -4.17 -21.87
CA GLU A 253 14.13 -2.89 -21.78
C GLU A 253 13.14 -2.79 -20.58
N GLU A 254 12.73 -3.93 -20.01
CA GLU A 254 11.78 -3.99 -18.88
C GLU A 254 12.47 -4.15 -17.52
N LEU A 255 13.78 -4.45 -17.52
CA LEU A 255 14.60 -4.65 -16.33
C LEU A 255 15.07 -3.30 -15.77
N GLN A 256 15.14 -3.19 -14.44
CA GLN A 256 15.88 -2.07 -13.83
C GLN A 256 17.38 -2.31 -13.95
N ASP A 257 18.18 -1.24 -13.86
CA ASP A 257 19.65 -1.29 -13.93
C ASP A 257 20.25 -2.38 -13.05
N ILE A 258 19.78 -2.55 -11.81
CA ILE A 258 20.24 -3.61 -10.89
C ILE A 258 19.95 -5.03 -11.40
N GLU A 259 18.81 -5.24 -12.05
CA GLU A 259 18.42 -6.53 -12.63
C GLU A 259 19.17 -6.79 -13.95
N LEU A 260 19.50 -5.74 -14.70
CA LEU A 260 20.28 -5.80 -15.94
C LEU A 260 21.77 -6.04 -15.67
N ILE A 261 22.37 -5.33 -14.70
CA ILE A 261 23.72 -5.59 -14.17
C ILE A 261 23.81 -7.06 -13.78
N TYR A 262 22.82 -7.56 -13.05
CA TYR A 262 22.80 -8.95 -12.62
C TYR A 262 22.59 -9.94 -13.78
N LYS A 263 21.70 -9.64 -14.74
CA LYS A 263 21.52 -10.47 -15.95
C LYS A 263 22.84 -10.60 -16.72
N ASN A 264 23.57 -9.51 -16.88
CA ASN A 264 24.87 -9.49 -17.55
C ASN A 264 25.92 -10.27 -16.75
N TRP A 265 25.97 -10.10 -15.42
CA TRP A 265 26.86 -10.88 -14.55
C TRP A 265 26.56 -12.39 -14.61
N MET A 266 25.28 -12.79 -14.57
CA MET A 266 24.86 -14.19 -14.69
C MET A 266 25.23 -14.78 -16.05
N LEU A 267 25.11 -14.02 -17.15
CA LEU A 267 25.56 -14.45 -18.47
C LEU A 267 27.08 -14.68 -18.49
N LEU A 268 27.86 -13.78 -17.88
CA LEU A 268 29.31 -13.95 -17.73
C LEU A 268 29.67 -15.16 -16.86
N GLU A 269 28.99 -15.39 -15.73
CA GLU A 269 29.19 -16.57 -14.87
C GLU A 269 28.92 -17.86 -15.67
N THR A 270 27.84 -17.91 -16.47
CA THR A 270 27.56 -19.07 -17.35
C THR A 270 28.56 -19.28 -18.47
N LEU A 271 29.23 -18.22 -18.95
CA LEU A 271 30.27 -18.34 -19.98
C LEU A 271 31.59 -18.87 -19.39
N HIS A 272 31.94 -18.51 -18.15
CA HIS A 272 33.16 -19.01 -17.50
C HIS A 272 33.04 -20.50 -17.12
N VAL A 273 31.86 -20.98 -16.74
CA VAL A 273 31.63 -22.42 -16.46
C VAL A 273 31.84 -23.32 -17.69
N VAL A 274 31.72 -22.77 -18.91
CA VAL A 274 32.03 -23.49 -20.17
C VAL A 274 33.55 -23.49 -20.46
N GLY A 275 34.33 -22.63 -19.81
CA GLY A 275 35.78 -22.54 -19.99
C GLY A 275 36.60 -23.51 -19.14
N GLU A 276 36.04 -24.07 -18.07
CA GLU A 276 36.73 -25.03 -17.18
C GLU A 276 36.43 -26.50 -17.49
N SER A 277 35.56 -26.78 -18.49
CA SER A 277 35.10 -28.14 -18.82
C SER A 277 35.77 -28.76 -20.06
N ASN A 278 36.98 -28.32 -20.41
CA ASN A 278 37.80 -28.85 -21.51
C ASN A 278 39.28 -28.89 -21.06
N ASP A 279 39.65 -29.88 -20.24
CA ASP A 279 41.04 -30.39 -20.07
C ASP A 279 41.04 -31.56 -19.06
N LEU A 280 40.42 -32.68 -19.45
CA LEU A 280 40.66 -34.00 -18.84
C LEU A 280 40.61 -35.08 -19.94
N ASP A 281 41.59 -35.01 -20.84
CA ASP A 281 41.91 -36.13 -21.73
C ASP A 281 42.46 -37.29 -20.90
N VAL A 282 41.56 -38.21 -20.53
CA VAL A 282 41.93 -39.55 -20.06
C VAL A 282 41.86 -40.48 -21.26
N GLU A 283 42.96 -40.58 -22.00
CA GLU A 283 43.13 -41.66 -22.98
C GLU A 283 43.15 -43.01 -22.25
N ILE A 284 42.08 -43.77 -22.40
CA ILE A 284 42.04 -45.18 -22.00
C ILE A 284 42.46 -46.04 -23.19
N ASP A 285 43.50 -46.81 -22.92
CA ASP A 285 44.12 -47.90 -23.67
C ASP A 285 43.24 -48.70 -24.66
N GLY A 286 43.89 -49.17 -25.74
CA GLY A 286 43.41 -50.31 -26.51
C GLY A 286 43.81 -50.33 -27.98
N THR A 287 44.91 -51.03 -28.34
CA THR A 287 44.95 -51.92 -29.53
C THR A 287 46.03 -53.00 -29.37
N LEU A 288 45.65 -54.22 -29.76
CA LEU A 288 46.38 -55.49 -29.65
C LEU A 288 47.65 -55.59 -30.53
N GLY A 289 48.64 -56.36 -30.06
CA GLY A 289 49.79 -56.85 -30.85
C GLY A 289 50.34 -58.17 -30.27
N LEU A 290 50.43 -59.22 -31.09
CA LEU A 290 50.71 -60.61 -30.67
C LEU A 290 52.20 -61.00 -30.71
N SER A 291 52.54 -62.10 -30.02
CA SER A 291 53.77 -62.92 -30.08
C SER A 291 55.05 -62.31 -29.45
N HIS A 292 56.05 -63.06 -28.96
CA HIS A 292 56.39 -64.49 -29.10
C HIS A 292 56.81 -65.12 -27.74
N GLU A 293 56.61 -66.45 -27.63
CA GLU A 293 57.44 -67.52 -27.03
C GLU A 293 58.68 -67.24 -26.14
N GLU A 294 58.89 -68.15 -25.17
CA GLU A 294 60.19 -68.69 -24.64
C GLU A 294 61.20 -67.67 -24.02
N PHE A 295 62.16 -67.93 -23.12
CA PHE A 295 62.72 -69.05 -22.32
C PHE A 295 63.49 -68.36 -21.13
N GLU A 296 63.96 -68.94 -20.02
CA GLU A 296 64.03 -70.29 -19.41
C GLU A 296 64.15 -70.10 -17.85
N GLU A 297 64.28 -71.18 -17.05
CA GLU A 297 64.60 -71.31 -15.59
C GLU A 297 64.53 -70.10 -14.62
#